data_AF-A0A9W9K984-F1
#
_entry.id   AF-A0A9W9K984-F1
#
_cell.length_a   1.000
_cell.length_b   1.000
_cell.length_c   1.000
_cell.angle_alpha   90.00
_cell.angle_beta   90.00
_cell.angle_gamma   90.00
#
_symmetry.space_group_name_H-M   'P 1'
#
loop_
_entity.id
_entity.type
_entity.pdbx_description
1 polymer ?
#
loop_
_entity_poly.entity_id
_entity_poly.type
_entity_poly.pdbx_seq_one_letter_code
_entity_poly.pdbx_strand_id
1 'polypeptide(L)'
;MEVAIAPQLGFTYSSSSQKDIELDNTPFVTDSETMYYLEQLLDPEGKPLENATNALPEVLHKFLRVIGKNTRALLRQHVGESDLTRNPEKYEIYKQEYRDSREYARLDVNKVLFLIHEEFLIRNPLPLGPVADPHSTEERIRMIMSSVIWMEEIFPASDSEAWKLRFVELSTGTTKDDLYWLCLVRQKGFLVGCSLPGEDENILDRLWFWFRANTHREVQLAFSMARRGMLRDVLAEAGRLIRIIEDLRDRIGLPPDLGPTRYI
;
A
#
# COMPACT_ATOMS: atom_id res chain seq x y z
N MET A 1 -40.41 23.60 21.25
CA MET A 1 -39.64 22.41 20.82
C MET A 1 -38.85 22.85 19.61
N GLU A 2 -37.71 23.48 19.86
CA GLU A 2 -36.85 24.06 18.83
C GLU A 2 -35.94 22.95 18.28
N VAL A 3 -36.02 22.74 16.97
CA VAL A 3 -35.13 21.82 16.26
C VAL A 3 -33.86 22.61 15.93
N ALA A 4 -32.77 22.26 16.60
CA ALA A 4 -31.44 22.78 16.30
C ALA A 4 -31.01 22.28 14.91
N ILE A 5 -30.91 23.21 13.95
CA ILE A 5 -30.35 22.97 12.62
C ILE A 5 -28.82 22.99 12.78
N ALA A 6 -28.17 21.88 12.44
CA ALA A 6 -26.72 21.76 12.41
C ALA A 6 -26.11 22.79 11.43
N PRO A 7 -24.94 23.38 11.75
CA PRO A 7 -24.28 24.31 10.84
C PRO A 7 -23.83 23.56 9.59
N GLN A 8 -24.39 23.93 8.44
CA GLN A 8 -23.80 23.58 7.17
C GLN A 8 -22.42 24.23 7.10
N LEU A 9 -21.39 23.43 6.82
CA LEU A 9 -20.06 23.91 6.45
C LEU A 9 -20.18 24.68 5.11
N GLY A 10 -20.62 25.93 5.22
CA GLY A 10 -20.61 26.89 4.14
C GLY A 10 -19.18 27.33 3.91
N PHE A 11 -18.47 26.65 3.02
CA PHE A 11 -17.34 27.25 2.33
C PHE A 11 -17.91 28.41 1.49
N THR A 12 -17.76 29.63 2.00
CA THR A 12 -18.05 30.84 1.25
C THR A 12 -17.08 30.88 0.06
N TYR A 13 -17.62 30.65 -1.15
CA TYR A 13 -16.89 30.88 -2.39
C TYR A 13 -16.60 32.38 -2.51
N SER A 14 -15.46 32.80 -1.96
CA SER A 14 -14.78 34.01 -2.41
C SER A 14 -14.46 33.80 -3.89
N SER A 15 -14.93 34.72 -4.75
CA SER A 15 -14.64 34.81 -6.19
C SER A 15 -13.23 34.31 -6.54
N SER A 16 -13.09 33.03 -6.88
CA SER A 16 -11.84 32.43 -7.29
C SER A 16 -11.38 33.10 -8.57
N SER A 17 -10.14 33.59 -8.62
CA SER A 17 -9.62 34.16 -9.85
C SER A 17 -9.53 33.07 -10.92
N GLN A 18 -9.59 33.45 -12.20
CA GLN A 18 -9.46 32.50 -13.32
C GLN A 18 -8.17 31.68 -13.23
N LYS A 19 -7.11 32.27 -12.64
CA LYS A 19 -5.84 31.60 -12.33
C LYS A 19 -5.96 30.52 -11.24
N ASP A 20 -6.80 30.72 -10.24
CA ASP A 20 -7.02 29.73 -9.17
C ASP A 20 -7.76 28.50 -9.71
N ILE A 21 -8.70 28.72 -10.64
CA ILE A 21 -9.43 27.64 -11.32
C ILE A 21 -8.50 26.85 -12.25
N GLU A 22 -7.63 27.52 -13.00
CA GLU A 22 -6.63 26.85 -13.85
C GLU A 22 -5.64 26.03 -13.01
N LEU A 23 -5.17 26.60 -11.90
CA LEU A 23 -4.26 25.92 -10.99
C LEU A 23 -4.91 24.70 -10.32
N ASP A 24 -6.20 24.79 -9.97
CA ASP A 24 -6.92 23.69 -9.31
C ASP A 24 -7.11 22.45 -10.21
N ASN A 25 -7.13 22.68 -11.53
CA ASN A 25 -7.30 21.63 -12.54
C ASN A 25 -5.98 21.17 -13.16
N THR A 26 -4.86 21.79 -12.80
CA THR A 26 -3.54 21.39 -13.27
C THR A 26 -3.07 20.15 -12.48
N PRO A 27 -2.56 19.11 -13.16
CA PRO A 27 -1.97 17.96 -12.49
C PRO A 27 -0.78 18.34 -11.61
N PHE A 28 -0.63 17.68 -10.46
CA PHE A 28 0.59 17.78 -9.66
C PHE A 28 1.81 17.35 -10.47
N VAL A 29 2.89 18.12 -10.34
CA VAL A 29 4.14 17.84 -11.06
C VAL A 29 5.12 17.06 -10.20
N THR A 30 5.09 17.29 -8.88
CA THR A 30 6.06 16.73 -7.94
C THR A 30 5.40 16.06 -6.75
N ASP A 31 6.12 15.11 -6.15
CA ASP A 31 5.70 14.40 -4.95
C ASP A 31 5.51 15.37 -3.77
N SER A 32 6.44 16.31 -3.62
CA SER A 32 6.39 17.34 -2.56
C SER A 32 5.19 18.27 -2.71
N GLU A 33 4.83 18.67 -3.94
CA GLU A 33 3.64 19.49 -4.18
C GLU A 33 2.37 18.76 -3.76
N THR A 34 2.27 17.48 -4.14
CA THR A 34 1.14 16.63 -3.79
C THR A 34 0.97 16.51 -2.28
N MET A 35 2.08 16.20 -1.59
CA MET A 35 2.11 16.04 -0.14
C MET A 35 1.77 17.35 0.58
N TYR A 36 2.40 18.45 0.19
CA TYR A 36 2.13 19.77 0.76
C TYR A 36 0.65 20.13 0.67
N TYR A 37 0.02 19.92 -0.49
CA TYR A 37 -1.39 20.24 -0.66
C TYR A 37 -2.30 19.31 0.17
N LEU A 38 -1.95 18.03 0.31
CA LEU A 38 -2.69 17.12 1.19
C LEU A 38 -2.61 17.57 2.66
N GLU A 39 -1.44 17.99 3.13
CA GLU A 39 -1.26 18.49 4.50
C GLU A 39 -2.14 19.71 4.76
N GLN A 40 -2.17 20.67 3.82
CA GLN A 40 -3.06 21.84 3.91
C GLN A 40 -4.56 21.47 3.97
N LEU A 41 -4.96 20.38 3.31
CA LEU A 41 -6.35 19.89 3.35
C LEU A 41 -6.70 19.19 4.67
N LEU A 42 -5.76 18.43 5.23
CA LEU A 42 -6.00 17.57 6.39
C LEU A 42 -5.70 18.25 7.73
N ASP A 43 -4.85 19.27 7.73
CA ASP A 43 -4.54 20.08 8.90
C ASP A 43 -4.17 21.52 8.48
N PRO A 44 -5.14 22.43 8.39
CA PRO A 44 -4.89 23.83 8.03
C PRO A 44 -4.07 24.58 9.09
N GLU A 45 -3.84 24.01 10.29
CA GLU A 45 -2.92 24.55 11.29
C GLU A 45 -1.45 24.21 10.97
N GLY A 46 -1.20 23.38 9.94
CA GLY A 46 0.14 23.12 9.39
C GLY A 46 0.96 22.10 10.16
N LYS A 47 0.34 21.18 10.91
CA LYS A 47 1.09 20.08 11.54
C LYS A 47 1.44 19.02 10.48
N PRO A 48 2.69 18.53 10.44
CA PRO A 48 3.08 17.47 9.53
C PRO A 48 2.30 16.19 9.85
N LEU A 49 2.11 15.33 8.85
CA LEU A 49 1.48 14.03 9.09
C LEU A 49 2.28 13.23 10.14
N GLU A 50 1.55 12.64 11.10
CA GLU A 50 2.13 11.72 12.07
C GLU A 50 2.84 10.58 11.32
N ASN A 51 4.07 10.28 11.74
CA ASN A 51 4.84 9.12 11.29
C ASN A 51 5.02 9.04 9.77
N ALA A 52 5.59 10.12 9.23
CA ALA A 52 5.93 10.20 7.82
C ALA A 52 7.05 9.21 7.48
N THR A 53 6.74 8.14 6.76
CA THR A 53 7.78 7.35 6.10
C THR A 53 8.40 8.21 5.00
N ASN A 54 9.70 8.04 4.73
CA ASN A 54 10.40 8.86 3.72
C ASN A 54 9.82 8.72 2.30
N ALA A 55 9.02 7.68 2.05
CA ALA A 55 8.41 7.38 0.76
C ALA A 55 6.97 7.88 0.60
N LEU A 56 6.37 8.50 1.63
CA LEU A 56 4.97 8.95 1.56
C LEU A 56 4.65 9.90 0.39
N PRO A 57 5.51 10.89 0.06
CA PRO A 57 5.23 11.78 -1.06
C PRO A 57 5.13 11.02 -2.39
N GLU A 58 6.07 10.10 -2.65
CA GLU A 58 6.09 9.27 -3.86
C GLU A 58 4.87 8.34 -3.91
N VAL A 59 4.57 7.67 -2.79
CA VAL A 59 3.43 6.75 -2.65
C VAL A 59 2.12 7.48 -2.95
N LEU A 60 1.91 8.65 -2.33
CA LEU A 60 0.72 9.47 -2.51
C LEU A 60 0.59 9.94 -3.96
N HIS A 61 1.65 10.51 -4.53
CA HIS A 61 1.60 11.03 -5.88
C HIS A 61 1.29 9.92 -6.90
N LYS A 62 1.95 8.77 -6.76
CA LYS A 62 1.68 7.60 -7.59
C LYS A 62 0.26 7.07 -7.42
N PHE A 63 -0.22 6.97 -6.18
CA PHE A 63 -1.59 6.58 -5.87
C PHE A 63 -2.59 7.47 -6.60
N LEU A 64 -2.48 8.79 -6.45
CA LEU A 64 -3.39 9.75 -7.08
C LEU A 64 -3.36 9.68 -8.60
N ARG A 65 -2.19 9.46 -9.21
CA ARG A 65 -2.10 9.24 -10.66
C ARG A 65 -2.83 7.98 -11.10
N VAL A 66 -2.67 6.88 -10.35
CA VAL A 66 -3.33 5.60 -10.64
C VAL A 66 -4.84 5.69 -10.56
N ILE A 67 -5.37 6.40 -9.57
CA ILE A 67 -6.82 6.57 -9.41
C ILE A 67 -7.40 7.75 -10.20
N GLY A 68 -6.58 8.44 -10.98
CA GLY A 68 -6.99 9.59 -11.80
C GLY A 68 -7.38 10.82 -10.98
N LYS A 69 -6.85 10.99 -9.77
CA LYS A 69 -7.14 12.12 -8.85
C LYS A 69 -5.93 13.00 -8.58
N ASN A 70 -5.09 13.20 -9.60
CA ASN A 70 -3.82 13.90 -9.50
C ASN A 70 -3.90 15.42 -9.71
N THR A 71 -5.04 16.04 -9.45
CA THR A 71 -5.20 17.51 -9.45
C THR A 71 -5.70 17.98 -8.09
N ARG A 72 -5.54 19.28 -7.78
CA ARG A 72 -5.97 19.86 -6.49
C ARG A 72 -7.48 19.75 -6.28
N ALA A 73 -8.26 19.98 -7.33
CA ALA A 73 -9.71 19.84 -7.30
C ALA A 73 -10.14 18.40 -6.99
N LEU A 74 -9.56 17.43 -7.68
CA LEU A 74 -9.91 16.01 -7.52
C LEU A 74 -9.40 15.44 -6.19
N LEU A 75 -8.23 15.87 -5.72
CA LEU A 75 -7.73 15.49 -4.40
C LEU A 75 -8.61 16.06 -3.28
N ARG A 76 -8.99 17.35 -3.38
CA ARG A 76 -9.92 17.99 -2.43
C ARG A 76 -11.26 17.24 -2.39
N GLN A 77 -11.80 16.91 -3.56
CA GLN A 77 -13.03 16.11 -3.66
C GLN A 77 -12.84 14.73 -3.01
N HIS A 78 -11.76 14.02 -3.34
CA HIS A 78 -11.49 12.69 -2.80
C HIS A 78 -11.39 12.68 -1.28
N VAL A 79 -10.65 13.63 -0.72
CA VAL A 79 -10.48 13.80 0.72
C VAL A 79 -11.81 14.20 1.37
N GLY A 80 -12.58 15.12 0.78
CA GLY A 80 -13.92 15.47 1.25
C GLY A 80 -14.96 14.35 1.15
N GLU A 81 -14.70 13.34 0.32
CA GLU A 81 -15.49 12.13 0.24
C GLU A 81 -15.03 11.06 1.22
N SER A 82 -13.76 11.08 1.66
CA SER A 82 -13.13 10.08 2.53
C SER A 82 -13.74 9.98 3.92
N ASP A 83 -13.66 8.80 4.52
CA ASP A 83 -14.03 8.62 5.92
C ASP A 83 -13.12 9.46 6.85
N LEU A 84 -11.90 9.84 6.45
CA LEU A 84 -11.06 10.77 7.22
C LEU A 84 -11.74 12.10 7.53
N THR A 85 -12.56 12.62 6.62
CA THR A 85 -13.27 13.90 6.79
C THR A 85 -14.71 13.70 7.23
N ARG A 86 -15.40 12.69 6.69
CA ARG A 86 -16.83 12.46 6.96
C ARG A 86 -17.09 11.75 8.28
N ASN A 87 -16.16 10.91 8.73
CA ASN A 87 -16.26 10.18 9.97
C ASN A 87 -14.88 9.97 10.60
N PRO A 88 -14.30 11.02 11.21
CA PRO A 88 -12.96 10.96 11.80
C PRO A 88 -12.79 9.84 12.84
N GLU A 89 -13.87 9.41 13.50
CA GLU A 89 -13.83 8.29 14.45
C GLU A 89 -13.44 6.97 13.79
N LYS A 90 -13.79 6.76 12.52
CA LYS A 90 -13.35 5.56 11.78
C LYS A 90 -11.84 5.51 11.58
N TYR A 91 -11.17 6.66 11.43
CA TYR A 91 -9.72 6.70 11.35
C TYR A 91 -9.09 6.32 12.70
N GLU A 92 -9.64 6.80 13.81
CA GLU A 92 -9.19 6.41 15.15
C GLU A 92 -9.46 4.93 15.44
N ILE A 93 -10.63 4.41 15.05
CA ILE A 93 -10.94 2.97 15.13
C ILE A 93 -9.95 2.18 14.29
N TYR A 94 -9.66 2.62 13.05
CA TYR A 94 -8.69 1.96 12.19
C TYR A 94 -7.29 1.95 12.83
N LYS A 95 -6.82 3.08 13.36
CA LYS A 95 -5.55 3.14 14.11
C LYS A 95 -5.56 2.19 15.30
N GLN A 96 -6.65 2.14 16.04
CA GLN A 96 -6.80 1.31 17.24
C GLN A 96 -6.88 -0.18 16.90
N GLU A 97 -7.63 -0.59 15.87
CA GLU A 97 -7.68 -1.98 15.38
C GLU A 97 -6.29 -2.49 15.00
N TYR A 98 -5.52 -1.65 14.30
CA TYR A 98 -4.12 -1.96 13.98
C TYR A 98 -3.27 -2.03 15.25
N ARG A 99 -3.39 -1.08 16.18
CA ARG A 99 -2.61 -1.07 17.43
C ARG A 99 -2.96 -2.20 18.42
N ASP A 100 -4.22 -2.61 18.50
CA ASP A 100 -4.69 -3.58 19.51
C ASP A 100 -4.64 -5.03 19.02
N SER A 101 -4.66 -5.23 17.70
CA SER A 101 -4.47 -6.55 17.15
C SER A 101 -3.08 -7.04 17.51
N ARG A 102 -2.96 -8.16 18.25
CA ARG A 102 -1.66 -8.82 18.52
C ARG A 102 -0.88 -9.09 17.24
N GLU A 103 -1.58 -9.20 16.11
CA GLU A 103 -1.03 -9.37 14.78
C GLU A 103 -0.44 -8.07 14.21
N TYR A 104 -0.96 -6.89 14.57
CA TYR A 104 -0.65 -5.61 13.92
C TYR A 104 -0.15 -4.52 14.88
N ALA A 105 -0.02 -4.81 16.19
CA ALA A 105 0.13 -3.85 17.30
C ALA A 105 1.30 -2.86 17.22
N ARG A 106 2.17 -3.06 16.24
CA ARG A 106 3.40 -2.33 16.05
C ARG A 106 3.54 -1.80 14.61
N LEU A 107 2.46 -1.81 13.82
CA LEU A 107 2.40 -1.14 12.53
C LEU A 107 2.01 0.32 12.73
N ASP A 108 2.68 1.21 12.00
CA ASP A 108 2.39 2.63 12.04
C ASP A 108 1.47 3.03 10.89
N VAL A 109 0.28 3.54 11.24
CA VAL A 109 -0.72 3.97 10.27
C VAL A 109 -0.80 5.49 10.24
N ASN A 110 -0.55 6.06 9.07
CA ASN A 110 -0.84 7.47 8.78
C ASN A 110 -2.06 7.63 7.85
N LYS A 111 -2.47 8.90 7.67
CA LYS A 111 -3.64 9.27 6.87
C LYS A 111 -3.51 8.90 5.37
N VAL A 112 -2.29 8.88 4.80
CA VAL A 112 -2.07 8.46 3.41
C VAL A 112 -2.38 6.97 3.25
N LEU A 113 -1.86 6.13 4.15
CA LEU A 113 -2.16 4.69 4.14
C LEU A 113 -3.64 4.42 4.30
N PHE A 114 -4.32 5.18 5.17
CA PHE A 114 -5.76 5.09 5.32
C PHE A 114 -6.50 5.44 4.01
N LEU A 115 -6.12 6.50 3.30
CA LEU A 115 -6.73 6.86 2.01
C LEU A 115 -6.55 5.75 0.96
N ILE A 116 -5.36 5.17 0.87
CA ILE A 116 -5.06 4.08 -0.07
C ILE A 116 -5.87 2.83 0.31
N HIS A 117 -5.93 2.51 1.61
CA HIS A 117 -6.72 1.41 2.14
C HIS A 117 -8.20 1.56 1.82
N GLU A 118 -8.77 2.73 2.13
CA GLU A 118 -10.16 3.03 1.88
C GLU A 118 -10.49 2.90 0.38
N GLU A 119 -9.62 3.43 -0.48
CA GLU A 119 -9.84 3.40 -1.92
C GLU A 119 -9.77 1.97 -2.49
N PHE A 120 -8.74 1.19 -2.14
CA PHE A 120 -8.49 -0.11 -2.77
C PHE A 120 -9.14 -1.30 -2.09
N LEU A 121 -9.44 -1.23 -0.79
CA LEU A 121 -10.01 -2.36 -0.04
C LEU A 121 -11.46 -2.12 0.39
N ILE A 122 -11.95 -0.87 0.43
CA ILE A 122 -13.32 -0.55 0.87
C ILE A 122 -14.20 -0.06 -0.29
N ARG A 123 -13.81 1.01 -0.98
CA ARG A 123 -14.62 1.66 -2.02
C ARG A 123 -14.60 0.89 -3.32
N ASN A 124 -13.41 0.53 -3.75
CA ASN A 124 -13.16 -0.15 -5.01
C ASN A 124 -12.39 -1.45 -4.75
N PRO A 125 -12.94 -2.40 -3.96
CA PRO A 125 -12.30 -3.69 -3.77
C PRO A 125 -12.13 -4.36 -5.13
N LEU A 126 -10.93 -4.87 -5.42
CA LEU A 126 -10.75 -5.72 -6.59
C LEU A 126 -11.68 -6.94 -6.43
N PRO A 127 -12.53 -7.26 -7.41
CA PRO A 127 -13.40 -8.41 -7.30
C PRO A 127 -12.55 -9.67 -7.10
N LEU A 128 -12.94 -10.52 -6.15
CA LEU A 128 -12.31 -11.82 -5.90
C LEU A 128 -12.49 -12.81 -7.08
N GLY A 129 -13.17 -12.39 -8.16
CA GLY A 129 -13.45 -13.15 -9.37
C GLY A 129 -12.42 -13.01 -10.50
N PRO A 130 -12.67 -13.63 -11.68
CA PRO A 130 -11.70 -13.80 -12.75
C PRO A 130 -11.65 -12.61 -13.73
N VAL A 131 -11.57 -11.36 -13.26
CA VAL A 131 -11.40 -10.19 -14.15
C VAL A 131 -9.95 -9.71 -14.17
N ALA A 132 -9.42 -9.68 -15.40
CA ALA A 132 -8.07 -9.34 -15.83
C ALA A 132 -6.99 -9.90 -14.89
N ASP A 133 -6.88 -11.24 -14.85
CA ASP A 133 -5.57 -11.81 -14.61
C ASP A 133 -4.60 -11.13 -15.61
N PRO A 134 -3.43 -10.69 -15.15
CA PRO A 134 -2.44 -10.01 -15.99
C PRO A 134 -2.27 -10.71 -17.34
N HIS A 135 -2.20 -9.90 -18.38
CA HIS A 135 -2.23 -10.36 -19.77
C HIS A 135 -0.95 -11.12 -20.15
N SER A 136 0.11 -10.95 -19.36
CA SER A 136 1.39 -11.62 -19.56
C SER A 136 2.00 -12.13 -18.26
N THR A 137 2.88 -13.11 -18.41
CA THR A 137 3.65 -13.67 -17.29
C THR A 137 4.63 -12.65 -16.69
N GLU A 138 5.16 -11.75 -17.52
CA GLU A 138 5.96 -10.61 -17.12
C GLU A 138 5.20 -9.70 -16.13
N GLU A 139 3.95 -9.36 -16.44
CA GLU A 139 3.11 -8.53 -15.56
C GLU A 139 2.84 -9.20 -14.21
N ARG A 140 2.61 -10.53 -14.18
CA ARG A 140 2.45 -11.29 -12.93
C ARG A 140 3.66 -11.16 -12.03
N ILE A 141 4.84 -11.39 -12.61
CA ILE A 141 6.11 -11.30 -11.89
C ILE A 141 6.31 -9.86 -11.37
N ARG A 142 6.09 -8.85 -12.21
CA ARG A 142 6.19 -7.43 -11.79
C ARG A 142 5.26 -7.09 -10.66
N MET A 143 4.00 -7.54 -10.71
CA MET A 143 3.02 -7.27 -9.65
C MET A 143 3.43 -7.92 -8.33
N ILE A 144 3.85 -9.18 -8.36
CA ILE A 144 4.30 -9.90 -7.16
C ILE A 144 5.52 -9.21 -6.55
N MET A 145 6.57 -8.96 -7.35
CA MET A 145 7.78 -8.29 -6.89
C MET A 145 7.50 -6.87 -6.36
N SER A 146 6.64 -6.11 -7.05
CA SER A 146 6.23 -4.77 -6.61
C SER A 146 5.50 -4.83 -5.27
N SER A 147 4.68 -5.85 -5.04
CA SER A 147 3.95 -6.03 -3.79
C SER A 147 4.90 -6.27 -2.62
N VAL A 148 5.92 -7.10 -2.82
CA VAL A 148 6.99 -7.33 -1.81
C VAL A 148 7.70 -6.03 -1.45
N ILE A 149 8.09 -5.24 -2.45
CA ILE A 149 8.75 -3.95 -2.22
C ILE A 149 7.81 -2.96 -1.51
N TRP A 150 6.52 -2.92 -1.89
CA TRP A 150 5.55 -2.05 -1.23
C TRP A 150 5.34 -2.41 0.23
N MET A 151 5.29 -3.69 0.57
CA MET A 151 5.15 -4.09 1.98
C MET A 151 6.29 -3.57 2.84
N GLU A 152 7.53 -3.64 2.37
CA GLU A 152 8.69 -3.05 3.08
C GLU A 152 8.59 -1.51 3.15
N GLU A 153 8.10 -0.86 2.09
CA GLU A 153 8.07 0.61 1.98
C GLU A 153 6.97 1.28 2.82
N ILE A 154 5.78 0.71 2.82
CA ILE A 154 4.59 1.33 3.43
C ILE A 154 4.34 0.83 4.85
N PHE A 155 4.95 -0.29 5.22
CA PHE A 155 4.96 -0.82 6.58
C PHE A 155 6.40 -0.93 7.11
N PRO A 156 7.19 0.17 7.09
CA PRO A 156 8.59 0.11 7.48
C PRO A 156 8.72 -0.20 8.96
N ALA A 157 9.80 -0.90 9.27
CA ALA A 157 10.11 -1.44 10.58
C ALA A 157 10.33 -0.35 11.64
N SER A 158 9.25 0.08 12.30
CA SER A 158 9.33 0.42 13.72
C SER A 158 9.12 -0.87 14.52
N ASP A 159 10.22 -1.54 14.85
CA ASP A 159 10.35 -2.65 15.83
C ASP A 159 9.45 -3.90 15.67
N SER A 160 8.72 -4.06 14.56
CA SER A 160 7.76 -5.17 14.44
C SER A 160 8.02 -6.18 13.37
N GLU A 161 8.52 -5.80 12.19
CA GLU A 161 8.71 -6.71 11.05
C GLU A 161 7.49 -7.63 10.83
N ALA A 162 6.29 -7.21 11.28
CA ALA A 162 5.16 -8.11 11.51
C ALA A 162 4.60 -8.64 10.20
N TRP A 163 4.70 -7.83 9.13
CA TRP A 163 4.33 -8.24 7.79
C TRP A 163 5.23 -9.37 7.26
N LYS A 164 6.50 -9.44 7.68
CA LYS A 164 7.44 -10.50 7.27
C LYS A 164 7.03 -11.86 7.82
N LEU A 165 6.43 -11.89 9.02
CA LEU A 165 5.87 -13.11 9.62
C LEU A 165 4.68 -13.69 8.83
N ARG A 166 4.03 -12.91 7.95
CA ARG A 166 2.92 -13.40 7.13
C ARG A 166 3.33 -14.41 6.07
N PHE A 167 4.62 -14.43 5.74
CA PHE A 167 5.20 -15.46 4.89
C PHE A 167 5.51 -16.76 5.65
N VAL A 168 5.44 -16.76 6.99
CA VAL A 168 5.70 -17.92 7.88
C VAL A 168 4.46 -18.77 8.11
N GLU A 169 3.28 -18.16 8.17
CA GLU A 169 1.99 -18.85 8.41
C GLU A 169 1.59 -19.83 7.29
N LEU A 170 2.42 -19.94 6.27
CA LEU A 170 2.28 -20.76 5.07
C LEU A 170 2.64 -22.23 5.22
N SER A 171 2.80 -22.75 6.45
CA SER A 171 3.49 -24.01 6.79
C SER A 171 3.21 -25.21 5.86
N THR A 172 3.87 -25.17 4.71
CA THR A 172 4.32 -26.19 3.80
C THR A 172 5.63 -25.59 3.26
N GLY A 173 6.74 -26.33 3.30
CA GLY A 173 8.09 -25.76 3.05
C GLY A 173 8.29 -25.04 1.71
N THR A 174 7.35 -25.20 0.78
CA THR A 174 7.38 -24.73 -0.61
C THR A 174 7.41 -23.21 -0.77
N THR A 175 6.79 -22.43 0.11
CA THR A 175 6.67 -20.98 -0.14
C THR A 175 7.97 -20.22 0.08
N LYS A 176 8.89 -20.72 0.90
CA LYS A 176 10.24 -20.13 1.05
C LYS A 176 11.01 -20.20 -0.25
N ASP A 177 10.99 -21.37 -0.87
CA ASP A 177 11.69 -21.62 -2.13
C ASP A 177 11.04 -20.85 -3.27
N ASP A 178 9.70 -20.75 -3.25
CA ASP A 178 8.94 -19.94 -4.21
C ASP A 178 9.24 -18.43 -4.06
N LEU A 179 9.42 -17.91 -2.84
CA LEU A 179 9.84 -16.51 -2.66
C LEU A 179 11.27 -16.29 -3.11
N TYR A 180 12.18 -17.21 -2.77
CA TYR A 180 13.57 -17.14 -3.19
C TYR A 180 13.70 -17.18 -4.73
N TRP A 181 12.79 -17.88 -5.41
CA TRP A 181 12.72 -17.91 -6.86
C TRP A 181 12.59 -16.51 -7.49
N LEU A 182 11.90 -15.56 -6.83
CA LEU A 182 11.77 -14.16 -7.28
C LEU A 182 13.12 -13.42 -7.33
N CYS A 183 14.11 -13.86 -6.57
CA CYS A 183 15.42 -13.21 -6.51
C CYS A 183 16.45 -13.82 -7.46
N LEU A 184 16.11 -14.89 -8.15
CA LEU A 184 17.05 -15.54 -9.06
C LEU A 184 17.40 -14.62 -10.23
N VAL A 185 18.68 -14.61 -10.62
CA VAL A 185 19.18 -13.78 -11.74
C VAL A 185 18.37 -14.01 -13.02
N ARG A 186 17.89 -15.24 -13.24
CA ARG A 186 17.08 -15.62 -14.41
C ARG A 186 15.75 -14.86 -14.53
N GLN A 187 15.21 -14.33 -13.41
CA GLN A 187 13.96 -13.56 -13.44
C GLN A 187 14.06 -12.30 -14.31
N LYS A 188 15.26 -11.73 -14.44
CA LYS A 188 15.50 -10.61 -15.35
C LYS A 188 15.16 -10.96 -16.79
N GLY A 189 15.42 -12.20 -17.22
CA GLY A 189 15.07 -12.68 -18.56
C GLY A 189 13.56 -12.72 -18.76
N PHE A 190 12.81 -13.25 -17.79
CA PHE A 190 11.35 -13.33 -17.89
C PHE A 190 10.69 -11.94 -17.84
N LEU A 191 11.28 -10.99 -17.12
CA LEU A 191 10.83 -9.60 -17.05
C LEU A 191 11.05 -8.79 -18.35
N VAL A 192 11.83 -9.32 -19.29
CA VAL A 192 12.07 -8.73 -20.62
C VAL A 192 11.51 -9.60 -21.76
N GLY A 193 10.62 -10.55 -21.44
CA GLY A 193 9.87 -11.32 -22.42
C GLY A 193 10.39 -12.74 -22.72
N CYS A 194 11.36 -13.27 -21.97
CA CYS A 194 11.70 -14.70 -22.09
C CYS A 194 10.54 -15.58 -21.60
N SER A 195 10.30 -16.70 -22.28
CA SER A 195 9.29 -17.68 -21.88
C SER A 195 9.65 -18.36 -20.56
N LEU A 196 8.67 -18.60 -19.71
CA LEU A 196 8.85 -19.37 -18.48
C LEU A 196 8.77 -20.88 -18.74
N PRO A 197 9.72 -21.67 -18.24
CA PRO A 197 9.60 -23.12 -18.19
C PRO A 197 8.42 -23.55 -17.31
N GLY A 198 7.80 -24.69 -17.58
CA GLY A 198 6.61 -25.15 -16.84
C GLY A 198 6.80 -25.33 -15.32
N GLU A 199 8.02 -25.64 -14.86
CA GLU A 199 8.33 -25.65 -13.41
C GLU A 199 8.25 -24.25 -12.79
N ASP A 200 8.78 -23.25 -13.50
CA ASP A 200 8.76 -21.85 -13.08
C ASP A 200 7.34 -21.25 -13.16
N GLU A 201 6.53 -21.67 -14.13
CA GLU A 201 5.11 -21.31 -14.20
C GLU A 201 4.34 -21.81 -12.97
N ASN A 202 4.59 -23.05 -12.54
CA ASN A 202 3.97 -23.60 -11.34
C ASN A 202 4.35 -22.81 -10.07
N ILE A 203 5.61 -22.35 -9.96
CA ILE A 203 6.05 -21.50 -8.86
C ILE A 203 5.29 -20.17 -8.88
N LEU A 204 5.22 -19.54 -10.06
CA LEU A 204 4.51 -18.29 -10.25
C LEU A 204 3.01 -18.40 -9.94
N ASP A 205 2.37 -19.50 -10.33
CA ASP A 205 0.96 -19.79 -10.02
C ASP A 205 0.70 -19.91 -8.53
N ARG A 206 1.58 -20.60 -7.80
CA ARG A 206 1.48 -20.71 -6.33
C ARG A 206 1.65 -19.35 -5.66
N LEU A 207 2.65 -18.57 -6.05
CA LEU A 207 2.85 -17.22 -5.52
C LEU A 207 1.65 -16.31 -5.81
N TRP A 208 1.18 -16.31 -7.06
CA TRP A 208 0.01 -15.52 -7.46
C TRP A 208 -1.23 -15.89 -6.65
N PHE A 209 -1.49 -17.19 -6.50
CA PHE A 209 -2.60 -17.68 -5.70
C PHE A 209 -2.46 -17.25 -4.24
N TRP A 210 -1.25 -17.35 -3.67
CA TRP A 210 -1.02 -16.92 -2.30
C TRP A 210 -1.33 -15.45 -2.10
N PHE A 211 -0.78 -14.55 -2.93
CA PHE A 211 -1.06 -13.11 -2.83
C PHE A 211 -2.56 -12.79 -3.00
N ARG A 212 -3.24 -13.51 -3.92
CA ARG A 212 -4.67 -13.31 -4.17
C ARG A 212 -5.56 -13.82 -3.05
N ALA A 213 -5.23 -14.96 -2.44
CA ALA A 213 -6.04 -15.61 -1.42
C ALA A 213 -5.67 -15.16 0.01
N ASN A 214 -4.63 -14.36 0.17
CA ASN A 214 -4.16 -13.92 1.48
C ASN A 214 -5.23 -13.09 2.22
N THR A 215 -5.41 -13.37 3.50
CA THR A 215 -6.37 -12.66 4.37
C THR A 215 -5.74 -11.50 5.15
N HIS A 216 -4.41 -11.41 5.17
CA HIS A 216 -3.69 -10.34 5.87
C HIS A 216 -3.81 -9.03 5.13
N ARG A 217 -4.16 -7.99 5.88
CA ARG A 217 -4.55 -6.69 5.31
C ARG A 217 -3.39 -6.00 4.60
N GLU A 218 -2.15 -6.19 5.05
CA GLU A 218 -0.93 -5.63 4.44
C GLU A 218 -0.67 -6.26 3.08
N VAL A 219 -0.78 -7.59 3.00
CA VAL A 219 -0.61 -8.35 1.76
C VAL A 219 -1.69 -7.97 0.78
N GLN A 220 -2.95 -7.91 1.23
CA GLN A 220 -4.07 -7.48 0.41
C GLN A 220 -3.88 -6.05 -0.12
N LEU A 221 -3.45 -5.12 0.73
CA LEU A 221 -3.24 -3.73 0.33
C LEU A 221 -2.11 -3.61 -0.70
N ALA A 222 -0.93 -4.13 -0.39
CA ALA A 222 0.24 -4.05 -1.27
C ALA A 222 -0.01 -4.74 -2.62
N PHE A 223 -0.68 -5.89 -2.61
CA PHE A 223 -1.06 -6.58 -3.83
C PHE A 223 -2.13 -5.83 -4.62
N SER A 224 -3.10 -5.22 -3.94
CA SER A 224 -4.12 -4.39 -4.60
C SER A 224 -3.51 -3.14 -5.23
N MET A 225 -2.55 -2.49 -4.55
CA MET A 225 -1.78 -1.37 -5.11
C MET A 225 -1.09 -1.80 -6.42
N ALA A 226 -0.35 -2.91 -6.40
CA ALA A 226 0.36 -3.41 -7.57
C ALA A 226 -0.60 -3.78 -8.72
N ARG A 227 -1.70 -4.51 -8.42
CA ARG A 227 -2.73 -4.88 -9.41
C ARG A 227 -3.48 -3.69 -10.01
N ARG A 228 -3.55 -2.57 -9.28
CA ARG A 228 -4.13 -1.30 -9.75
C ARG A 228 -3.13 -0.47 -10.58
N GLY A 229 -1.90 -0.94 -10.78
CA GLY A 229 -0.90 -0.26 -11.59
C GLY A 229 0.08 0.60 -10.82
N MET A 230 0.08 0.56 -9.47
CA MET A 230 1.18 1.10 -8.69
C MET A 230 2.39 0.16 -8.76
N LEU A 231 2.97 -0.06 -9.94
CA LEU A 231 4.09 -0.98 -10.15
C LEU A 231 5.42 -0.31 -9.81
N ARG A 232 6.26 -0.99 -9.03
CA ARG A 232 7.64 -0.59 -8.76
C ARG A 232 8.53 -0.86 -9.98
N ASP A 233 9.66 -0.16 -10.09
CA ASP A 233 10.65 -0.50 -11.10
C ASP A 233 11.49 -1.67 -10.61
N VAL A 234 10.93 -2.87 -10.72
CA VAL A 234 11.51 -4.09 -10.15
C VAL A 234 12.89 -4.43 -10.72
N LEU A 235 13.22 -3.95 -11.93
CA LEU A 235 14.54 -4.14 -12.53
C LEU A 235 15.58 -3.21 -11.88
N ALA A 236 15.23 -1.92 -11.70
CA ALA A 236 16.08 -0.97 -10.98
C ALA A 236 16.20 -1.31 -9.49
N GLU A 237 15.13 -1.85 -8.89
CA GLU A 237 15.04 -2.18 -7.47
C GLU A 237 15.42 -3.63 -7.14
N ALA A 238 16.01 -4.38 -8.08
CA ALA A 238 16.34 -5.78 -7.89
C ALA A 238 17.22 -6.03 -6.64
N GLY A 239 18.18 -5.15 -6.35
CA GLY A 239 19.01 -5.25 -5.15
C GLY A 239 18.23 -5.05 -3.84
N ARG A 240 17.19 -4.20 -3.86
CA ARG A 240 16.28 -4.01 -2.72
C ARG A 240 15.44 -5.25 -2.51
N LEU A 241 14.87 -5.80 -3.59
CA LEU A 241 14.07 -7.02 -3.55
C LEU A 241 14.87 -8.22 -2.99
N ILE A 242 16.12 -8.40 -3.45
CA ILE A 242 17.03 -9.44 -2.93
C ILE A 242 17.20 -9.31 -1.41
N ARG A 243 17.50 -8.12 -0.90
CA ARG A 243 17.68 -7.90 0.54
C ARG A 243 16.41 -8.21 1.34
N ILE A 244 15.24 -7.80 0.83
CA ILE A 244 13.96 -8.08 1.48
C ILE A 244 13.73 -9.59 1.57
N ILE A 245 13.96 -10.33 0.47
CA ILE A 245 13.70 -11.77 0.43
C ILE A 245 14.75 -12.57 1.19
N GLU A 246 16.02 -12.13 1.23
CA GLU A 246 17.04 -12.73 2.09
C GLU A 246 16.69 -12.56 3.58
N ASP A 247 16.30 -11.35 4.01
CA ASP A 247 15.85 -11.10 5.38
C ASP A 247 14.58 -11.92 5.71
N LEU A 248 13.63 -12.02 4.78
CA LEU A 248 12.48 -12.94 4.91
C LEU A 248 12.96 -14.38 5.10
N ARG A 249 13.88 -14.88 4.26
CA ARG A 249 14.35 -16.28 4.32
C ARG A 249 14.97 -16.61 5.67
N ASP A 250 15.81 -15.72 6.18
CA ASP A 250 16.48 -15.91 7.47
C ASP A 250 15.47 -15.94 8.62
N ARG A 251 14.35 -15.19 8.52
CA ARG A 251 13.29 -15.14 9.53
C ARG A 251 12.30 -16.28 9.46
N ILE A 252 11.90 -16.73 8.26
CA ILE A 252 10.97 -17.84 8.10
C ILE A 252 11.63 -19.17 8.57
N GLY A 253 12.95 -19.20 8.80
CA GLY A 253 13.69 -20.32 9.41
C GLY A 253 13.82 -20.27 10.95
N LEU A 254 13.51 -19.16 11.61
CA LEU A 254 13.54 -19.05 13.06
C LEU A 254 12.21 -19.57 13.63
N PRO A 255 12.21 -20.40 14.70
CA PRO A 255 10.98 -20.71 15.41
C PRO A 255 10.34 -19.38 15.85
N PRO A 256 9.00 -19.25 15.80
CA PRO A 256 8.34 -18.07 16.32
C PRO A 256 8.70 -17.97 17.80
N ASP A 257 9.58 -17.01 18.12
CA ASP A 257 10.06 -16.81 19.48
C ASP A 257 8.85 -16.40 20.33
N LEU A 258 8.34 -17.38 21.07
CA LEU A 258 7.53 -17.14 22.26
C LEU A 258 8.39 -16.24 23.13
N GLY A 259 7.88 -15.04 23.42
CA GLY A 259 8.61 -13.97 24.10
C GLY A 259 9.41 -14.42 25.33
N PRO A 260 10.31 -13.55 25.84
CA PRO A 260 11.43 -13.94 26.68
C PRO A 260 11.02 -14.92 27.76
N THR A 261 11.43 -16.18 27.60
CA THR A 261 11.31 -17.18 28.66
C THR A 261 12.23 -16.69 29.77
N ARG A 262 11.64 -16.09 30.81
CA ARG A 262 12.36 -15.78 32.04
C ARG A 262 12.82 -17.12 32.62
N TYR A 263 14.11 -17.40 32.48
CA TYR A 263 14.77 -18.37 33.33
C TYR A 263 14.76 -17.81 34.76
N ILE A 264 14.03 -18.47 35.65
CA ILE A 264 14.27 -18.47 37.10
C ILE A 264 14.73 -19.89 37.43
#